data_AF-X1AA61-F1
#
_entry.id   AF-X1AA61-F1
#
_cell.length_a   1.000
_cell.length_b   1.000
_cell.length_c   1.000
_cell.angle_alpha   90.00
_cell.angle_beta   90.00
_cell.angle_gamma   90.00
#
_symmetry.space_group_name_H-M   'P 1'
#
loop_
_entity.id
_entity.type
_entity.pdbx_description
1 polymer ?
#
loop_
_entity_poly.entity_id
_entity_poly.type
_entity_poly.pdbx_seq_one_letter_code
_entity_poly.pdbx_strand_id
1 'polypeptide(L)'
;RISRHRELPAIMVKMKDEEDEYVKILNETRRLYVEGKFYSCVAMCGVTSERIAKDIFKRIILVKKVNKATPSKFFNQLGRIPMEVVRELVIAAGAVDSSLSNAFKKLASLRDKYVHARRISSKKDAQKAIKYLHEIIEGTVSVFKEYKIQKGKLVRK
;
A
#
# COMPACT_ATOMS: atom_id res chain seq x y z
N ARG A 1 2.89 -17.00 -9.49
CA ARG A 1 4.20 -16.64 -10.11
C ARG A 1 4.25 -15.12 -10.30
N ILE A 2 5.29 -14.44 -9.82
CA ILE A 2 5.43 -12.97 -9.91
C ILE A 2 5.94 -12.59 -11.31
N SER A 3 5.17 -11.81 -12.07
CA SER A 3 5.57 -11.30 -13.38
C SER A 3 6.58 -10.15 -13.24
N ARG A 4 7.80 -10.41 -13.72
CA ARG A 4 8.91 -9.44 -13.72
C ARG A 4 8.80 -8.53 -14.95
N HIS A 5 8.76 -7.22 -14.72
CA HIS A 5 8.79 -6.20 -15.78
C HIS A 5 9.91 -5.22 -15.46
N ARG A 6 10.80 -4.96 -16.43
CA ARG A 6 12.02 -4.15 -16.24
C ARG A 6 11.75 -2.74 -15.73
N GLU A 7 10.60 -2.17 -16.08
CA GLU A 7 10.18 -0.82 -15.69
C GLU A 7 9.56 -0.74 -14.29
N LEU A 8 9.24 -1.88 -13.66
CA LEU A 8 8.55 -1.96 -12.37
C LEU A 8 9.46 -2.53 -11.28
N PRO A 9 9.29 -2.11 -10.00
CA PRO A 9 10.06 -2.67 -8.88
C PRO A 9 9.95 -4.19 -8.79
N ALA A 10 11.00 -4.85 -8.30
CA ALA A 10 10.95 -6.28 -8.00
C ALA A 10 10.16 -6.50 -6.70
N ILE A 11 9.16 -7.39 -6.73
CA ILE A 11 8.38 -7.72 -5.55
C ILE A 11 9.18 -8.60 -4.60
N MET A 12 9.47 -8.09 -3.40
CA MET A 12 10.10 -8.83 -2.31
C MET A 12 9.17 -8.89 -1.09
N VAL A 13 8.36 -9.94 -1.05
CA VAL A 13 7.39 -10.18 0.01
C VAL A 13 7.59 -11.60 0.54
N LYS A 14 7.62 -11.75 1.87
CA LYS A 14 7.64 -13.07 2.51
C LYS A 14 6.21 -13.61 2.45
N MET A 15 5.95 -14.53 1.53
CA MET A 15 4.72 -15.33 1.57
C MET A 15 4.74 -16.14 2.87
N LYS A 16 3.90 -15.78 3.84
CA LYS A 16 3.64 -16.65 5.00
C LYS A 16 2.85 -17.88 4.55
N ASP A 17 1.94 -17.67 3.60
CA ASP A 17 1.13 -18.65 2.89
C ASP A 17 1.06 -18.24 1.40
N GLU A 18 0.70 -19.16 0.50
CA GLU A 18 0.62 -18.91 -0.96
C GLU A 18 -0.37 -17.78 -1.36
N GLU A 19 -1.18 -17.30 -0.40
CA GLU A 19 -2.29 -16.37 -0.62
C GLU A 19 -2.23 -15.05 0.17
N ASP A 20 -1.08 -14.37 0.23
CA ASP A 20 -1.08 -12.99 0.75
C ASP A 20 -1.90 -12.06 -0.18
N GLU A 21 -3.01 -11.56 0.34
CA GLU A 21 -3.97 -10.74 -0.40
C GLU A 21 -3.36 -9.46 -0.99
N TYR A 22 -2.41 -8.83 -0.29
CA TYR A 22 -1.74 -7.63 -0.82
C TYR A 22 -0.79 -7.99 -1.97
N VAL A 23 -0.21 -9.19 -1.95
CA VAL A 23 0.62 -9.70 -3.04
C VAL A 23 -0.21 -10.05 -4.26
N LYS A 24 -1.40 -10.65 -4.07
CA LYS A 24 -2.38 -10.86 -5.14
C LYS A 24 -2.78 -9.53 -5.79
N ILE A 25 -3.12 -8.54 -4.97
CA ILE A 25 -3.50 -7.20 -5.44
C ILE A 25 -2.34 -6.50 -6.17
N LEU A 26 -1.11 -6.61 -5.66
CA LEU A 26 0.06 -6.02 -6.32
C LEU A 26 0.34 -6.67 -7.67
N ASN A 27 0.22 -8.01 -7.77
CA ASN A 27 0.33 -8.72 -9.06
C ASN A 27 -0.77 -8.30 -10.04
N GLU A 28 -2.01 -8.17 -9.57
CA GLU A 28 -3.14 -7.74 -10.38
C GLU A 28 -2.95 -6.30 -10.89
N THR A 29 -2.50 -5.40 -10.02
CA THR A 29 -2.17 -4.01 -10.38
C THR A 29 -1.07 -3.95 -11.44
N ARG A 30 -0.04 -4.81 -11.34
CA ARG A 30 1.02 -4.91 -12.35
C ARG A 30 0.48 -5.44 -13.68
N ARG A 31 -0.45 -6.39 -13.65
CA ARG A 31 -1.12 -6.88 -14.87
C ARG A 31 -1.86 -5.74 -15.58
N LEU A 32 -2.62 -4.92 -14.84
CA LEU A 32 -3.30 -3.75 -15.41
C LEU A 32 -2.33 -2.78 -16.09
N TYR A 33 -1.15 -2.57 -15.51
CA TYR A 33 -0.10 -1.74 -16.14
C TYR A 33 0.39 -2.33 -17.46
N VAL A 34 0.65 -3.63 -17.49
CA VAL A 34 1.18 -4.34 -18.67
C VAL A 34 0.15 -4.36 -19.80
N GLU A 35 -1.13 -4.51 -19.46
CA GLU A 35 -2.25 -4.45 -20.39
C GLU A 35 -2.59 -3.03 -20.87
N GLY A 36 -1.86 -2.00 -20.42
CA GLY A 36 -2.12 -0.60 -20.80
C GLY A 36 -3.34 0.03 -20.11
N LYS A 37 -3.93 -0.64 -19.12
CA LYS A 37 -5.06 -0.15 -18.32
C LYS A 37 -4.60 0.78 -17.20
N PHE A 38 -3.95 1.89 -17.58
CA PHE A 38 -3.26 2.79 -16.64
C PHE A 38 -4.19 3.46 -15.63
N TYR A 39 -5.39 3.86 -16.05
CA TYR A 39 -6.41 4.41 -15.13
C TYR A 39 -6.76 3.41 -14.02
N SER A 40 -7.12 2.18 -14.41
CA SER A 40 -7.46 1.11 -13.48
C SER A 40 -6.29 0.75 -12.57
N CYS A 41 -5.06 0.77 -13.11
CA CYS A 41 -3.85 0.58 -12.33
C CYS A 41 -3.71 1.63 -11.21
N VAL A 42 -3.85 2.93 -11.52
CA VAL A 42 -3.77 4.00 -10.53
C VAL A 42 -4.88 3.88 -9.48
N ALA A 43 -6.11 3.61 -9.92
CA ALA A 43 -7.27 3.43 -9.04
C ALA A 43 -7.06 2.26 -8.07
N MET A 44 -6.59 1.12 -8.57
CA MET A 44 -6.32 -0.05 -7.75
C MET A 44 -5.20 0.21 -6.73
N CYS A 45 -4.13 0.91 -7.13
CA CYS A 45 -3.11 1.34 -6.17
C CYS A 45 -3.69 2.20 -5.05
N GLY A 46 -4.52 3.19 -5.39
CA GLY A 46 -5.16 4.08 -4.42
C GLY A 46 -5.99 3.32 -3.39
N VAL A 47 -6.98 2.54 -3.85
CA VAL A 47 -7.87 1.76 -2.96
C VAL A 47 -7.08 0.79 -2.07
N THR A 48 -6.04 0.16 -2.62
CA THR A 48 -5.21 -0.79 -1.86
C THR A 48 -4.44 -0.09 -0.75
N SER A 49 -3.84 1.07 -1.04
CA SER A 49 -3.13 1.85 -0.02
C SER A 49 -4.07 2.27 1.11
N GLU A 50 -5.32 2.62 0.79
CA GLU A 50 -6.31 2.99 1.78
C GLU A 50 -6.65 1.84 2.72
N ARG A 51 -6.79 0.65 2.15
CA ARG A 51 -7.01 -0.57 2.92
C ARG A 51 -5.85 -0.86 3.87
N ILE A 52 -4.60 -0.77 3.39
CA ILE A 52 -3.40 -0.97 4.21
C ILE A 52 -3.37 0.02 5.37
N ALA A 53 -3.62 1.31 5.13
CA ALA A 53 -3.64 2.32 6.18
C ALA A 53 -4.73 2.04 7.23
N LYS A 54 -5.93 1.61 6.81
CA LYS A 54 -7.00 1.18 7.71
C LYS A 54 -6.60 -0.03 8.55
N ASP A 55 -5.92 -1.01 7.95
CA ASP A 55 -5.49 -2.21 8.66
C ASP A 55 -4.36 -1.93 9.66
N ILE A 56 -3.45 -1.00 9.35
CA ILE A 56 -2.47 -0.48 10.33
C ILE A 56 -3.20 0.20 11.49
N PHE A 57 -4.17 1.07 11.20
CA PHE A 57 -4.92 1.78 12.23
C PHE A 57 -5.69 0.81 13.14
N LYS A 58 -6.32 -0.21 12.58
CA LYS A 58 -6.96 -1.30 13.37
C LYS A 58 -5.97 -1.95 14.33
N ARG A 59 -4.76 -2.28 13.86
CA ARG A 59 -3.71 -2.90 14.69
C ARG A 59 -3.30 -1.97 15.84
N ILE A 60 -3.13 -0.67 15.59
CA ILE A 60 -2.79 0.31 16.64
C ILE A 60 -3.87 0.32 17.74
N ILE A 61 -5.15 0.33 17.34
CA ILE A 61 -6.28 0.32 18.29
C ILE A 61 -6.31 -0.97 19.11
N LEU A 62 -6.08 -2.13 18.46
CA LEU A 62 -6.07 -3.43 19.12
C LEU A 62 -4.91 -3.55 20.12
N VAL A 63 -3.71 -3.10 19.77
CA VAL A 63 -2.53 -3.13 20.67
C VAL A 63 -2.72 -2.23 21.89
N LYS A 64 -3.38 -1.06 21.74
CA LYS A 64 -3.64 -0.15 22.87
C LYS A 64 -4.75 -0.63 23.82
N LYS A 65 -5.62 -1.56 23.41
CA LYS A 65 -6.71 -2.08 24.25
C LYS A 65 -6.42 -3.51 24.69
N VAL A 66 -5.47 -3.67 25.61
CA VAL A 66 -5.14 -4.98 26.20
C VAL A 66 -6.30 -5.56 27.03
N ASN A 67 -7.26 -4.75 27.52
CA ASN A 67 -8.27 -5.22 28.50
C ASN A 67 -9.75 -5.01 28.17
N LYS A 68 -10.14 -4.60 26.94
CA LYS A 68 -11.57 -4.54 26.55
C LYS A 68 -11.77 -4.96 25.10
N ALA A 69 -12.61 -5.97 24.88
CA ALA A 69 -13.02 -6.41 23.55
C ALA A 69 -13.54 -5.21 22.75
N THR A 70 -12.86 -4.87 21.65
CA THR A 70 -13.32 -3.81 20.76
C THR A 70 -14.49 -4.36 19.95
N PRO A 71 -15.69 -3.75 20.03
CA PRO A 71 -16.85 -4.27 19.32
C PRO A 71 -16.58 -4.31 17.81
N SER A 72 -16.90 -5.42 17.14
CA SER A 72 -16.78 -5.56 15.68
C SER A 72 -17.46 -4.42 14.92
N LYS A 73 -18.57 -3.89 15.48
CA LYS A 73 -19.29 -2.71 14.98
C LYS A 73 -18.42 -1.44 14.88
N PHE A 74 -17.43 -1.25 15.77
CA PHE A 74 -16.51 -0.12 15.69
C PHE A 74 -15.60 -0.22 14.46
N PHE A 75 -15.08 -1.42 14.18
CA PHE A 75 -14.25 -1.65 13.00
C PHE A 75 -15.04 -1.52 11.70
N ASN A 76 -16.33 -1.86 11.70
CA ASN A 76 -17.22 -1.63 10.56
C ASN A 76 -17.41 -0.12 10.26
N GLN A 77 -17.30 0.74 11.27
CA GLN A 77 -17.37 2.19 11.11
C GLN A 77 -16.07 2.81 10.57
N LEU A 78 -14.92 2.13 10.66
CA LEU A 78 -13.67 2.62 10.07
C LEU A 78 -13.78 2.83 8.56
N GLY A 79 -14.64 2.08 7.88
CA GLY A 79 -14.93 2.27 6.46
C GLY A 79 -15.45 3.68 6.13
N ARG A 80 -16.12 4.32 7.08
CA ARG A 80 -16.74 5.65 6.94
C ARG A 80 -15.79 6.80 7.26
N ILE A 81 -14.62 6.52 7.85
CA ILE A 81 -13.65 7.54 8.17
C ILE A 81 -12.94 7.95 6.86
N PRO A 82 -12.90 9.26 6.53
CA PRO A 82 -12.17 9.75 5.38
C PRO A 82 -10.71 9.31 5.41
N MET A 83 -10.16 9.00 4.25
CA MET A 83 -8.82 8.43 4.18
C MET A 83 -7.71 9.42 4.52
N GLU A 84 -7.93 10.72 4.33
CA GLU A 84 -7.05 11.76 4.89
C GLU A 84 -6.87 11.56 6.39
N VAL A 85 -7.99 11.44 7.11
CA VAL A 85 -8.01 11.30 8.57
C VAL A 85 -7.31 10.02 9.02
N VAL A 86 -7.58 8.88 8.36
CA VAL A 86 -6.90 7.62 8.69
C VAL A 86 -5.38 7.73 8.49
N ARG A 87 -4.92 8.34 7.39
CA ARG A 87 -3.48 8.53 7.14
C ARG A 87 -2.85 9.42 8.20
N GLU A 88 -3.48 10.53 8.54
CA GLU A 88 -2.99 11.45 9.57
C GLU A 88 -2.86 10.76 10.93
N LEU A 89 -3.85 9.96 11.33
CA LEU A 89 -3.81 9.20 12.58
C LEU A 89 -2.70 8.15 12.60
N VAL A 90 -2.49 7.43 11.50
CA VAL A 90 -1.40 6.44 11.38
C VAL A 90 -0.02 7.11 11.47
N ILE A 91 0.14 8.28 10.85
CA ILE A 91 1.38 9.08 10.91
C ILE A 91 1.60 9.62 12.33
N ALA A 92 0.57 10.24 12.93
CA ALA A 92 0.66 10.83 14.28
C ALA A 92 0.92 9.76 15.36
N ALA A 93 0.45 8.53 15.14
CA ALA A 93 0.74 7.40 16.02
C ALA A 93 2.18 6.86 15.89
N GLY A 94 3.01 7.40 14.99
CA GLY A 94 4.38 6.93 14.75
C GLY A 94 4.46 5.53 14.13
N ALA A 95 3.35 5.01 13.60
CA ALA A 95 3.28 3.66 13.05
C ALA A 95 3.95 3.53 11.67
N VAL A 96 4.25 4.68 11.05
CA VAL A 96 4.91 4.76 9.74
C VAL A 96 6.01 5.82 9.78
N ASP A 97 7.11 5.56 9.08
CA ASP A 97 8.21 6.52 8.95
C ASP A 97 7.90 7.61 7.90
N SER A 98 8.77 8.62 7.82
CA SER A 98 8.62 9.77 6.91
C SER A 98 8.58 9.37 5.44
N SER A 99 9.36 8.34 5.05
CA SER A 99 9.38 7.82 3.69
C SER A 99 8.02 7.23 3.32
N LEU A 100 7.47 6.39 4.20
CA LEU A 100 6.20 5.74 3.97
C LEU A 100 5.02 6.71 4.00
N SER A 101 5.06 7.69 4.91
CA SER A 101 4.12 8.81 4.96
C SER A 101 4.08 9.57 3.63
N ASN A 102 5.26 9.83 3.04
CA ASN A 102 5.37 10.47 1.74
C ASN A 102 4.79 9.61 0.62
N ALA A 103 5.04 8.29 0.63
CA ALA A 103 4.47 7.36 -0.34
C ALA A 103 2.93 7.37 -0.30
N PHE A 104 2.34 7.31 0.90
CA PHE A 104 0.88 7.43 1.09
C PHE A 104 0.32 8.74 0.54
N LYS A 105 0.96 9.88 0.86
CA LYS A 105 0.51 11.20 0.38
C LYS A 105 0.59 11.33 -1.14
N LYS A 106 1.71 10.89 -1.73
CA LYS A 106 1.92 10.95 -3.18
C LYS A 106 0.93 10.07 -3.94
N LEU A 107 0.64 8.88 -3.43
CA LEU A 107 -0.34 7.99 -4.04
C LEU A 107 -1.76 8.52 -3.92
N ALA A 108 -2.14 9.08 -2.77
CA ALA A 108 -3.44 9.75 -2.59
C ALA A 108 -3.62 10.91 -3.58
N SER A 109 -2.64 11.81 -3.66
CA SER A 109 -2.67 12.94 -4.61
C SER A 109 -2.77 12.46 -6.06
N LEU A 110 -2.11 11.36 -6.41
CA LEU A 110 -2.20 10.79 -7.75
C LEU A 110 -3.60 10.21 -8.03
N ARG A 111 -4.20 9.50 -7.07
CA ARG A 111 -5.58 9.01 -7.16
C ARG A 111 -6.56 10.15 -7.36
N ASP A 112 -6.45 11.22 -6.58
CA ASP A 112 -7.37 12.36 -6.62
C ASP A 112 -7.37 13.05 -7.99
N LYS A 113 -6.19 13.17 -8.61
CA LYS A 113 -6.09 13.65 -10.00
C LYS A 113 -6.89 12.79 -10.99
N TYR A 114 -6.92 11.48 -10.79
CA TYR A 114 -7.63 10.54 -11.67
C TYR A 114 -9.13 10.46 -11.38
N VAL A 115 -9.55 10.71 -10.13
CA VAL A 115 -10.97 10.77 -9.74
C VAL A 115 -11.65 11.99 -10.38
N HIS A 116 -10.95 13.13 -10.44
CA HIS A 116 -11.55 14.38 -10.90
C HIS A 116 -11.28 14.70 -12.39
N ALA A 117 -10.41 13.96 -13.07
CA ALA A 117 -10.07 14.26 -14.45
C ALA A 117 -10.83 13.42 -15.47
N ARG A 118 -11.26 14.06 -16.56
CA ARG A 118 -11.78 13.36 -17.74
C ARG A 118 -10.61 12.95 -18.64
N ARG A 119 -10.53 11.67 -18.99
CA ARG A 119 -9.61 11.09 -20.00
C ARG A 119 -8.10 11.15 -19.67
N ILE A 120 -7.70 11.04 -18.41
CA ILE A 120 -6.28 10.84 -18.06
C ILE A 120 -5.96 9.33 -18.08
N SER A 121 -4.99 8.94 -18.92
CA SER A 121 -4.40 7.61 -18.93
C SER A 121 -2.90 7.74 -19.19
N SER A 122 -2.11 7.91 -18.13
CA SER A 122 -0.66 8.10 -18.23
C SER A 122 0.09 6.86 -17.73
N LYS A 123 0.86 6.24 -18.63
CA LYS A 123 1.80 5.16 -18.29
C LYS A 123 2.76 5.58 -17.17
N LYS A 124 3.24 6.84 -17.21
CA LYS A 124 4.18 7.37 -16.21
C LYS A 124 3.55 7.45 -14.82
N ASP A 125 2.29 7.83 -14.73
CA ASP A 125 1.59 7.93 -13.45
C ASP A 125 1.26 6.54 -12.91
N ALA A 126 0.79 5.61 -13.75
CA ALA A 126 0.59 4.22 -13.34
C ALA A 126 1.89 3.58 -12.82
N GLN A 127 3.02 3.87 -13.46
CA GLN A 127 4.33 3.41 -12.99
C GLN A 127 4.68 4.02 -11.61
N LYS A 128 4.42 5.31 -11.39
CA LYS A 128 4.61 5.97 -10.09
C LYS A 128 3.68 5.37 -9.03
N ALA A 129 2.42 5.11 -9.38
CA ALA A 129 1.43 4.52 -8.48
C ALA A 129 1.88 3.15 -7.97
N ILE A 130 2.35 2.28 -8.88
CA ILE A 130 2.89 0.96 -8.52
C ILE A 130 4.12 1.10 -7.62
N LYS A 131 5.01 2.06 -7.90
CA LYS A 131 6.19 2.31 -7.05
C LYS A 131 5.79 2.70 -5.63
N TYR A 132 4.86 3.64 -5.47
CA TYR A 132 4.39 4.04 -4.13
C TYR A 132 3.65 2.90 -3.42
N LEU A 133 2.82 2.14 -4.12
CA LEU A 133 2.16 0.98 -3.53
C LEU A 133 3.18 -0.07 -3.05
N HIS A 134 4.24 -0.28 -3.84
CA HIS A 134 5.32 -1.18 -3.49
C HIS A 134 6.04 -0.75 -2.22
N GLU A 135 6.44 0.53 -2.14
CA GLU A 135 7.06 1.12 -0.95
C GLU A 135 6.18 0.96 0.28
N ILE A 136 4.86 1.17 0.15
CA ILE A 136 3.89 1.01 1.23
C ILE A 136 3.84 -0.45 1.70
N ILE A 137 3.67 -1.41 0.77
CA ILE A 137 3.60 -2.84 1.12
C ILE A 137 4.91 -3.29 1.78
N GLU A 138 6.05 -2.89 1.22
CA GLU A 138 7.36 -3.23 1.79
C GLU A 138 7.56 -2.66 3.19
N GLY A 139 7.18 -1.40 3.43
CA GLY A 139 7.42 -0.79 4.73
C GLY A 139 6.37 -1.10 5.81
N THR A 140 5.28 -1.81 5.48
CA THR A 140 4.17 -2.10 6.41
C THR A 140 3.87 -3.60 6.58
N VAL A 141 3.96 -4.37 5.50
CA VAL A 141 3.64 -5.80 5.47
C VAL A 141 4.92 -6.64 5.41
N SER A 142 6.01 -6.11 4.82
CA SER A 142 7.23 -6.88 4.66
C SER A 142 8.06 -6.97 5.94
N VAL A 143 8.37 -8.20 6.32
CA VAL A 143 9.31 -8.57 7.38
C VAL A 143 10.75 -8.16 7.05
N PHE A 144 11.00 -7.69 5.82
CA PHE A 144 12.31 -7.23 5.34
C PHE A 144 12.58 -5.75 5.59
N LYS A 145 11.75 -5.04 6.37
CA LYS A 145 12.01 -3.64 6.72
C LYS A 145 13.39 -3.44 7.36
N GLU A 146 13.86 -4.43 8.10
CA GLU A 146 15.19 -4.49 8.70
C GLU A 146 16.27 -5.05 7.77
N TYR A 147 16.02 -5.23 6.48
CA TYR A 147 16.95 -5.83 5.54
C TYR A 147 17.10 -4.96 4.28
N LYS A 148 18.27 -5.02 3.64
CA LYS A 148 18.63 -4.35 2.37
C LYS A 148 19.25 -5.37 1.43
N ILE A 149 19.11 -5.17 0.11
CA ILE A 149 19.86 -5.97 -0.85
C ILE A 149 21.25 -5.34 -1.05
N GLN A 150 22.30 -6.08 -0.76
CA GLN A 150 23.69 -5.69 -1.03
C GLN A 150 24.36 -6.79 -1.85
N LYS A 151 24.89 -6.43 -3.04
CA LYS A 151 25.51 -7.38 -3.99
C LYS A 151 24.63 -8.62 -4.29
N GLY A 152 23.32 -8.41 -4.47
CA GLY A 152 22.37 -9.49 -4.75
C GLY A 152 22.02 -10.39 -3.55
N LYS A 153 22.53 -10.08 -2.34
CA LYS A 153 22.19 -10.80 -1.10
C LYS A 153 21.33 -9.94 -0.21
N LEU A 154 20.36 -10.55 0.46
CA LEU A 154 19.56 -9.91 1.49
C LEU A 154 20.41 -9.84 2.79
N VAL A 155 20.73 -8.64 3.26
CA VAL A 155 21.50 -8.40 4.49
C VAL A 155 20.69 -7.56 5.46
N ARG A 156 20.79 -7.81 6.77
CA ARG A 156 20.13 -6.96 7.77
C ARG A 156 20.71 -5.53 7.69
N LYS A 157 19.87 -4.52 7.84
CA LYS A 157 20.22 -3.10 7.81
C LYS A 157 21.14 -2.75 8.96
#